data_AF-A0A7W7WMQ7-F1
#
_entry.id   AF-A0A7W7WMQ7-F1
#
_cell.length_a   1.000
_cell.length_b   1.000
_cell.length_c   1.000
_cell.angle_alpha   90.00
_cell.angle_beta   90.00
_cell.angle_gamma   90.00
#
_symmetry.space_group_name_H-M   'P 1'
#
loop_
_entity.id
_entity.type
_entity.pdbx_description
1 polymer ?
#
loop_
_entity_poly.entity_id
_entity_poly.type
_entity_poly.pdbx_seq_one_letter_code
_entity_poly.pdbx_strand_id
1 'polypeptide(L)'
;MMGPTSGKIDGDVAAMQRQAKISSDASTDLQNSSQRVTNSVGDGVAVSSGLWRDGLMNTEESRHGFVTGRIAPMYQDDSDGMYRAVGYYQDADDAATQEASRVTFGGTGGHGIAAQI
;
A
#
# COMPACT_ATOMS: atom_id res chain seq x y z
N MET A 1 -32.68 7.59 -5.70
CA MET A 1 -31.89 6.94 -6.77
C MET A 1 -30.42 6.99 -6.36
N MET A 2 -29.88 5.91 -5.81
CA MET A 2 -28.43 5.74 -5.65
C MET A 2 -27.90 5.20 -6.99
N GLY A 3 -27.11 6.01 -7.69
CA GLY A 3 -26.40 5.57 -8.89
C GLY A 3 -25.35 4.50 -8.58
N PRO A 4 -24.83 3.80 -9.60
CA PRO A 4 -23.91 2.68 -9.41
C PRO A 4 -22.65 3.14 -8.65
N THR A 5 -22.39 2.51 -7.51
CA THR A 5 -21.21 2.71 -6.67
C THR A 5 -19.93 2.15 -7.27
N SER A 6 -20.03 1.30 -8.31
CA SER A 6 -18.90 0.63 -8.98
C SER A 6 -17.80 1.62 -9.43
N GLY A 7 -18.16 2.75 -10.05
CA GLY A 7 -17.17 3.73 -10.53
C GLY A 7 -16.38 4.46 -9.43
N LYS A 8 -16.87 4.47 -8.18
CA LYS A 8 -16.12 5.02 -7.03
C LYS A 8 -15.16 3.98 -6.46
N ILE A 9 -15.61 2.72 -6.36
CA ILE A 9 -14.81 1.60 -5.86
C ILE A 9 -13.60 1.36 -6.77
N ASP A 10 -13.79 1.36 -8.09
CA ASP A 10 -12.70 1.23 -9.07
C ASP A 10 -11.66 2.36 -8.96
N GLY A 11 -12.14 3.59 -8.74
CA GLY A 11 -11.31 4.76 -8.55
C GLY A 11 -10.47 4.69 -7.28
N ASP A 12 -11.07 4.23 -6.18
CA ASP A 12 -10.42 4.07 -4.89
C ASP A 12 -9.37 2.93 -4.95
N VAL A 13 -9.68 1.80 -5.60
CA VAL A 13 -8.73 0.70 -5.84
C VAL A 13 -7.52 1.19 -6.63
N ALA A 14 -7.72 1.92 -7.72
CA ALA A 14 -6.62 2.47 -8.51
C ALA A 14 -5.79 3.49 -7.71
N ALA A 15 -6.42 4.29 -6.85
CA ALA A 15 -5.72 5.22 -5.96
C ALA A 15 -4.87 4.48 -4.91
N MET A 16 -5.43 3.45 -4.27
CA MET A 16 -4.72 2.62 -3.30
C MET A 16 -3.53 1.90 -3.94
N GLN A 17 -3.68 1.32 -5.14
CA GLN A 17 -2.56 0.68 -5.84
C GLN A 17 -1.43 1.67 -6.16
N ARG A 18 -1.76 2.89 -6.60
CA ARG A 18 -0.76 3.94 -6.83
C ARG A 18 -0.04 4.31 -5.54
N GLN A 19 -0.77 4.46 -4.44
CA GLN A 19 -0.21 4.87 -3.17
C GLN A 19 0.62 3.75 -2.51
N ALA A 20 0.22 2.49 -2.69
CA ALA A 20 0.99 1.33 -2.30
C ALA A 20 2.35 1.32 -3.01
N LYS A 21 2.35 1.55 -4.33
CA LYS A 21 3.58 1.65 -5.11
C LYS A 21 4.48 2.79 -4.62
N ILE A 22 3.92 3.99 -4.43
CA ILE A 22 4.68 5.15 -3.93
C ILE A 22 5.33 4.83 -2.57
N SER A 23 4.60 4.16 -1.68
CA SER A 23 5.13 3.78 -0.36
C SER A 23 6.25 2.74 -0.47
N SER A 24 6.10 1.74 -1.34
CA SER A 24 7.14 0.76 -1.64
C SER A 24 8.39 1.40 -2.25
N ASP A 25 8.22 2.32 -3.21
CA ASP A 25 9.32 3.07 -3.82
C ASP A 25 10.03 3.92 -2.75
N ALA A 26 9.28 4.61 -1.89
CA ALA A 26 9.83 5.43 -0.81
C ALA A 26 10.65 4.62 0.20
N SER A 27 10.19 3.41 0.58
CA SER A 27 10.95 2.50 1.43
C SER A 27 12.29 2.13 0.78
N THR A 28 12.27 1.77 -0.51
CA THR A 28 13.47 1.42 -1.28
C THR A 28 14.44 2.60 -1.37
N ASP A 29 13.94 3.80 -1.67
CA ASP A 29 14.74 5.02 -1.77
C ASP A 29 15.35 5.42 -0.42
N LEU A 30 14.61 5.25 0.67
CA LEU A 30 15.11 5.51 2.03
C LEU A 30 16.24 4.54 2.40
N GLN A 31 16.10 3.25 2.11
CA GLN A 31 17.16 2.26 2.36
C GLN A 31 18.40 2.56 1.52
N ASN A 32 18.23 2.84 0.23
CA ASN A 32 19.32 3.20 -0.68
C ASN A 32 20.05 4.48 -0.24
N SER A 33 19.28 5.52 0.11
CA SER A 33 19.82 6.78 0.62
C SER A 33 20.56 6.57 1.94
N SER A 34 19.98 5.77 2.85
CA SER A 34 20.61 5.44 4.13
C SER A 34 21.95 4.74 3.92
N GLN A 35 22.03 3.79 2.98
CA GLN A 35 23.27 3.09 2.66
C GLN A 35 24.34 4.03 2.09
N ARG A 36 23.96 5.00 1.23
CA ARG A 36 24.90 6.01 0.70
C ARG A 36 25.50 6.87 1.81
N VAL A 37 24.67 7.28 2.78
CA VAL A 37 25.15 8.03 3.95
C VAL A 37 26.08 7.15 4.79
N THR A 38 25.73 5.90 5.04
CA THR A 38 26.59 4.95 5.77
C THR A 38 27.96 4.79 5.11
N ASN A 39 28.01 4.66 3.78
CA ASN A 39 29.26 4.58 3.04
C ASN A 39 30.10 5.87 3.19
N SER A 40 29.46 7.04 3.05
CA SER A 40 30.11 8.34 3.24
C SER A 40 30.66 8.53 4.66
N VAL A 41 29.93 8.07 5.68
CA VAL A 41 30.42 8.06 7.07
C VAL A 41 31.61 7.10 7.20
N GLY A 42 31.56 5.93 6.57
CA GLY A 42 32.68 4.98 6.53
C GLY A 42 33.96 5.62 5.98
N ASP A 43 33.86 6.36 4.88
CA ASP A 43 34.98 7.11 4.30
C ASP A 43 35.49 8.19 5.27
N GLY A 44 34.59 8.93 5.91
CA GLY A 44 34.94 9.95 6.91
C GLY A 44 35.60 9.37 8.16
N VAL A 45 35.13 8.21 8.64
CA VAL A 45 35.69 7.46 9.78
C VAL A 45 37.09 6.97 9.45
N ALA A 46 37.34 6.51 8.22
CA ALA A 46 38.64 6.01 7.78
C ALA A 46 39.76 7.06 7.83
N VAL A 47 39.41 8.34 7.66
CA VAL A 47 40.36 9.47 7.73
C VAL A 47 40.32 10.24 9.07
N SER A 48 39.46 9.81 10.00
CA SER A 48 39.25 10.48 11.30
C SER A 48 39.82 9.67 12.47
N SER A 49 40.02 10.33 13.61
CA SER A 49 40.46 9.68 14.85
C SER A 49 39.87 10.34 16.10
N GLY A 50 39.99 9.66 17.25
CA GLY A 50 39.53 10.15 18.54
C GLY A 50 38.03 10.43 18.59
N LEU A 51 37.64 11.43 19.39
CA LEU A 51 36.24 11.78 19.65
C LEU A 51 35.43 12.08 18.39
N TRP A 52 36.07 12.60 17.33
CA TRP A 52 35.39 12.86 16.06
C TRP A 52 34.96 11.58 15.35
N ARG A 53 35.85 10.59 15.31
CA ARG A 53 35.56 9.28 14.72
C ARG A 53 34.42 8.59 15.48
N ASP A 54 34.53 8.58 16.81
CA ASP A 54 33.56 7.90 17.67
C ASP A 54 32.20 8.61 17.61
N GLY A 55 32.18 9.95 17.57
CA GLY A 55 30.96 10.74 17.39
C GLY A 55 30.27 10.48 16.04
N LEU A 56 31.04 10.36 14.95
CA LEU A 56 30.50 10.00 13.63
C LEU A 56 29.86 8.61 13.63
N MET A 57 30.55 7.60 14.18
CA MET A 57 30.00 6.24 14.25
C MET A 57 28.74 6.16 15.11
N ASN A 58 28.73 6.78 16.30
CA ASN A 58 27.57 6.75 17.19
C ASN A 58 26.34 7.43 16.57
N THR A 59 26.56 8.56 15.89
CA THR A 59 25.50 9.28 15.19
C THR A 59 24.96 8.46 14.04
N GLU A 60 25.84 7.84 13.26
CA GLU A 60 25.48 7.03 12.11
C GLU A 60 24.75 5.74 12.49
N GLU A 61 25.20 5.05 13.53
CA GLU A 61 24.51 3.85 14.04
C GLU A 61 23.07 4.18 14.45
N SER A 62 22.89 5.27 15.22
CA SER A 62 21.57 5.75 15.65
C SER A 62 20.68 6.11 14.47
N ARG A 63 21.23 6.86 13.49
CA ARG A 63 20.51 7.30 12.29
C ARG A 63 20.13 6.11 11.42
N HIS A 64 21.09 5.26 11.07
CA HIS A 64 20.89 4.11 10.20
C HIS A 64 19.87 3.16 10.81
N GLY A 65 20.03 2.81 12.09
CA GLY A 65 19.08 1.94 12.81
C GLY A 65 17.67 2.52 12.88
N PHE A 66 17.52 3.84 13.05
CA PHE A 66 16.20 4.48 13.02
C PHE A 66 15.55 4.40 11.62
N VAL A 67 16.32 4.65 10.55
CA VAL A 67 15.79 4.59 9.19
C VAL A 67 15.42 3.16 8.80
N THR A 68 16.33 2.20 8.98
CA THR A 68 16.12 0.82 8.52
C THR A 68 15.27 -0.01 9.46
N GLY A 69 15.29 0.28 10.77
CA GLY A 69 14.53 -0.44 11.78
C GLY A 69 13.14 0.12 12.07
N ARG A 70 12.83 1.36 11.64
CA ARG A 70 11.53 1.99 11.92
C ARG A 70 10.90 2.63 10.70
N ILE A 71 11.57 3.58 10.06
CA ILE A 71 10.92 4.40 9.02
C ILE A 71 10.66 3.60 7.74
N ALA A 72 11.66 2.91 7.19
CA ALA A 72 11.47 2.11 5.98
C ALA A 72 10.44 0.97 6.17
N PRO A 73 10.44 0.22 7.29
CA PRO A 73 9.38 -0.74 7.58
C PRO A 73 7.97 -0.14 7.60
N MET A 74 7.78 1.07 8.14
CA MET A 74 6.44 1.71 8.16
C MET A 74 5.90 1.95 6.74
N TYR A 75 6.75 2.39 5.81
CA TYR A 75 6.34 2.55 4.41
C TYR A 75 6.04 1.21 3.72
N GLN A 76 6.76 0.14 4.09
CA GLN A 76 6.49 -1.20 3.60
C GLN A 76 5.15 -1.72 4.13
N ASP A 77 4.90 -1.57 5.43
CA ASP A 77 3.66 -1.99 6.09
C ASP A 77 2.45 -1.26 5.49
N ASP A 78 2.58 0.04 5.23
CA ASP A 78 1.54 0.83 4.56
C ASP A 78 1.28 0.31 3.14
N SER A 79 2.33 -0.02 2.38
CA SER A 79 2.22 -0.60 1.04
C SER A 79 1.48 -1.95 1.07
N ASP A 80 1.91 -2.85 1.95
CA ASP A 80 1.34 -4.19 2.12
C ASP A 80 -0.12 -4.12 2.61
N GLY A 81 -0.44 -3.13 3.46
CA GLY A 81 -1.80 -2.84 3.92
C GLY A 81 -2.71 -2.40 2.77
N MET A 82 -2.23 -1.51 1.91
CA MET A 82 -2.98 -1.03 0.75
C MET A 82 -3.20 -2.14 -0.29
N TYR A 83 -2.19 -2.98 -0.57
CA TYR A 83 -2.37 -4.12 -1.46
C TYR A 83 -3.37 -5.15 -0.91
N ARG A 84 -3.34 -5.41 0.41
CA ARG A 84 -4.36 -6.26 1.06
C ARG A 84 -5.75 -5.65 0.97
N ALA A 85 -5.89 -4.34 1.20
CA ALA A 85 -7.16 -3.64 1.09
C ALA A 85 -7.75 -3.76 -0.32
N VAL A 86 -6.93 -3.59 -1.36
CA VAL A 86 -7.33 -3.76 -2.76
C VAL A 86 -7.90 -5.15 -3.01
N GLY A 87 -7.28 -6.21 -2.49
CA GLY A 87 -7.80 -7.57 -2.60
C GLY A 87 -9.20 -7.72 -2.00
N TYR A 88 -9.42 -7.18 -0.80
CA TYR A 88 -10.75 -7.21 -0.17
C TYR A 88 -11.83 -6.46 -0.96
N TYR A 89 -11.47 -5.35 -1.62
CA TYR A 89 -12.42 -4.63 -2.47
C TYR A 89 -12.79 -5.42 -3.73
N GLN A 90 -11.82 -6.11 -4.34
CA GLN A 90 -12.08 -6.95 -5.51
C GLN A 90 -12.97 -8.14 -5.15
N ASP A 91 -12.68 -8.83 -4.04
CA ASP A 91 -13.51 -9.95 -3.55
C ASP A 91 -14.96 -9.50 -3.26
N ALA A 92 -15.11 -8.30 -2.68
CA ALA A 92 -16.43 -7.72 -2.41
C ALA A 92 -17.20 -7.37 -3.70
N ASP A 93 -16.51 -6.86 -4.73
CA ASP A 93 -17.13 -6.54 -6.02
C ASP A 93 -17.54 -7.78 -6.80
N ASP A 94 -16.71 -8.84 -6.77
CA ASP A 94 -17.03 -10.14 -7.35
C ASP A 94 -18.26 -10.77 -6.67
N ALA A 95 -18.33 -10.72 -5.33
CA ALA A 95 -19.48 -11.20 -4.57
C ALA A 95 -20.76 -10.40 -4.89
N ALA A 96 -20.66 -9.07 -4.99
CA ALA A 96 -21.79 -8.21 -5.36
C ALA A 96 -22.27 -8.50 -6.79
N THR A 97 -21.35 -8.72 -7.72
CA THR A 97 -21.66 -9.07 -9.12
C THR A 97 -22.37 -10.42 -9.24
N GLN A 98 -21.92 -11.42 -8.48
CA GLN A 98 -22.59 -12.73 -8.41
C GLN A 98 -24.02 -12.62 -7.87
N GLU A 99 -24.23 -11.83 -6.81
CA GLU A 99 -25.57 -11.64 -6.24
C GLU A 99 -26.50 -10.83 -7.15
N ALA A 100 -25.99 -9.76 -7.79
CA ALA A 100 -26.73 -9.02 -8.80
C ALA A 100 -27.16 -9.91 -9.98
N SER A 101 -26.30 -10.85 -10.39
CA SER A 101 -26.60 -11.81 -11.45
C SER A 101 -27.70 -12.81 -11.01
N ARG A 102 -27.70 -13.24 -9.75
CA ARG A 102 -28.75 -14.10 -9.18
C ARG A 102 -30.10 -13.41 -9.09
N VAL A 103 -30.15 -12.17 -8.61
CA VAL A 103 -31.40 -11.38 -8.55
C VAL A 103 -31.97 -11.16 -9.95
N THR A 104 -31.11 -10.89 -10.94
CA THR A 104 -31.55 -10.70 -12.33
C THR A 104 -32.15 -11.98 -12.93
N PHE A 105 -31.58 -13.15 -12.60
CA PHE A 105 -32.09 -14.45 -13.06
C PHE A 105 -33.33 -14.91 -12.28
N GLY A 106 -33.48 -14.49 -11.02
CA GLY A 106 -34.66 -14.76 -10.18
C GLY A 106 -35.84 -13.80 -10.43
N GLY A 107 -35.59 -12.62 -11.03
CA GLY A 107 -36.58 -11.56 -11.23
C GLY A 107 -37.42 -11.67 -12.51
N THR A 108 -37.11 -12.60 -13.42
CA THR A 108 -37.86 -12.81 -14.68
C THR A 108 -38.72 -14.08 -14.70
N GLY A 109 -38.91 -14.72 -13.54
CA GLY A 109 -39.81 -15.87 -13.37
C GLY A 109 -40.97 -15.56 -12.44
N GLY A 110 -42.09 -15.05 -12.98
CA GLY A 110 -43.40 -15.28 -12.36
C GLY A 110 -44.19 -14.07 -11.88
N HIS A 111 -44.47 -13.08 -12.74
CA HIS A 111 -45.73 -12.32 -12.65
C HIS A 111 -46.34 -12.13 -14.04
N GLY A 112 -46.64 -13.26 -14.68
CA GLY A 112 -47.67 -13.31 -15.72
C GLY A 112 -49.04 -13.39 -15.05
N ILE A 113 -49.60 -12.27 -14.58
CA ILE A 113 -51.04 -12.18 -14.40
C ILE A 113 -51.63 -11.83 -15.77
N ALA A 114 -51.79 -12.85 -16.60
CA ALA A 114 -52.75 -12.81 -17.69
C ALA A 114 -54.14 -13.12 -17.09
N ALA A 115 -54.77 -12.11 -16.48
CA ALA A 115 -56.20 -12.14 -16.23
C ALA A 115 -56.92 -11.61 -17.48
N GLN A 116 -57.15 -12.53 -18.43
CA GLN A 116 -58.19 -12.41 -19.44
C GLN A 116 -59.16 -13.57 -19.20
N ILE A 117 -60.20 -13.33 -18.39
CA ILE A 117 -61.58 -13.83 -18.56
C ILE A 117 -62.50 -12.75 -17.98
#